data_AF-A0A2D7V264-F1
#
_entry.id   AF-A0A2D7V264-F1
#
_cell.length_a   1.000
_cell.length_b   1.000
_cell.length_c   1.000
_cell.angle_alpha   90.00
_cell.angle_beta   90.00
_cell.angle_gamma   90.00
#
_symmetry.space_group_name_H-M   'P 1'
#
loop_
_entity.id
_entity.type
_entity.pdbx_description
1 polymer ?
#
loop_
_entity_poly.entity_id
_entity_poly.type
_entity_poly.pdbx_seq_one_letter_code
_entity_poly.pdbx_strand_id
1 'polypeptide(L)' 'MSGEIVLGTLAPHPPHLVYAENPEQNEAYAEGGWETLRWGYQRLARKLKTIDYDAMVVFTPHWQTYIG' A
#
# COMPACT_ATOMS: atom_id res chain seq x y z
N MET A 1 15.45 16.60 -19.73
CA MET A 1 14.76 16.13 -18.50
C MET A 1 13.33 15.82 -18.89
N SER A 2 12.94 14.54 -18.88
CA SER A 2 11.55 14.13 -19.08
C SER A 2 11.09 13.39 -17.83
N GLY A 3 9.91 13.74 -17.31
CA GLY A 3 9.25 12.94 -16.28
C GLY A 3 8.64 11.68 -16.88
N GLU A 4 8.52 10.63 -16.07
CA GLU A 4 8.01 9.32 -16.49
C GLU A 4 7.10 8.71 -15.41
N ILE A 5 6.08 7.95 -15.83
CA ILE A 5 5.30 7.08 -14.95
C ILE A 5 5.90 5.67 -15.03
N VAL A 6 6.67 5.30 -14.01
CA VAL A 6 7.43 4.04 -14.01
C VAL A 6 6.62 2.82 -13.55
N LEU A 7 5.49 3.02 -12.89
CA LEU A 7 4.62 1.94 -12.40
C LEU A 7 3.19 2.43 -12.12
N GLY A 8 2.20 1.61 -12.48
CA GLY A 8 0.82 1.72 -12.01
C GLY A 8 0.43 0.49 -11.19
N THR A 9 -0.29 0.68 -10.09
CA THR A 9 -0.72 -0.42 -9.22
C THR A 9 -2.17 -0.26 -8.77
N LEU A 10 -2.86 -1.38 -8.60
CA LEU A 10 -4.09 -1.44 -7.82
C LEU A 10 -3.72 -1.91 -6.42
N ALA A 11 -3.67 -0.97 -5.47
CA ALA A 11 -3.30 -1.21 -4.08
C ALA A 11 -4.50 -0.96 -3.15
N PRO A 12 -5.39 -1.96 -2.94
CA PRO A 12 -6.55 -1.79 -2.06
C PRO A 12 -6.09 -1.63 -0.61
N HIS A 13 -6.80 -0.86 0.21
CA HIS A 13 -6.37 -0.49 1.57
C HIS A 13 -7.19 -1.17 2.69
N PRO A 14 -7.36 -2.51 2.74
CA PRO A 14 -8.01 -3.15 3.87
C PRO A 14 -7.12 -3.03 5.11
N PRO A 15 -7.61 -2.40 6.20
CA PRO A 15 -6.81 -2.21 7.42
C PRO A 15 -6.38 -3.54 8.06
N HIS A 16 -7.13 -4.61 7.80
CA HIS A 16 -6.84 -5.97 8.24
C HIS A 16 -5.45 -6.48 7.86
N LEU A 17 -4.87 -6.03 6.75
CA LEU A 17 -3.53 -6.48 6.34
C LEU A 17 -2.45 -5.93 7.28
N VAL A 18 -2.60 -4.67 7.70
CA VAL A 18 -1.71 -4.02 8.66
C VAL A 18 -1.92 -4.62 10.04
N TYR A 19 -3.18 -4.81 10.44
CA TYR A 19 -3.53 -5.46 11.71
C TYR A 19 -2.88 -6.84 11.84
N ALA A 20 -3.01 -7.70 10.83
CA ALA A 20 -2.42 -9.03 10.85
C ALA A 20 -0.88 -9.05 10.85
N GLU A 21 -0.23 -7.96 10.43
CA GLU A 21 1.23 -7.85 10.36
C GLU A 21 1.88 -7.42 11.68
N ASN A 22 1.11 -6.93 12.65
CA ASN A 22 1.59 -6.45 13.94
C ASN A 22 2.80 -5.49 13.85
N PRO A 23 2.79 -4.44 13.00
CA PRO A 23 3.84 -3.43 13.03
C PRO A 23 3.77 -2.64 14.34
N GLU A 24 4.91 -2.13 14.81
CA GLU A 24 5.01 -1.37 16.08
C GLU A 24 4.04 -0.18 16.15
N GLN A 25 3.71 0.42 15.00
CA GLN A 25 2.80 1.55 14.87
C GLN A 25 1.32 1.18 15.08
N ASN A 26 0.95 -0.11 15.02
CA ASN A 26 -0.43 -0.56 15.19
C ASN A 26 -0.62 -1.20 16.55
N GLU A 27 -1.32 -0.50 17.47
CA GLU A 27 -1.50 -0.90 18.87
C GLU A 27 -2.18 -2.27 19.03
N ALA A 28 -3.20 -2.54 18.21
CA ALA A 28 -3.93 -3.79 18.29
C ALA A 28 -3.08 -4.97 17.78
N TYR A 29 -3.09 -6.07 18.53
CA TYR A 29 -2.34 -7.28 18.22
C TYR A 29 -3.23 -8.38 17.64
N ALA A 30 -2.78 -9.00 16.55
CA ALA A 30 -3.42 -10.12 15.88
C ALA A 30 -2.60 -11.41 16.03
N GLU A 31 -3.26 -12.56 15.91
CA GLU A 31 -2.59 -13.86 15.83
C GLU A 31 -2.19 -14.25 14.39
N GLY A 32 -2.41 -13.36 13.42
CA GLY A 32 -2.15 -13.56 11.99
C GLY A 32 -3.35 -13.21 11.10
N GLY A 33 -3.40 -13.78 9.89
CA GLY A 33 -4.52 -13.66 8.96
C GLY A 33 -4.21 -12.93 7.65
N TRP A 34 -5.10 -13.13 6.66
CA TRP A 34 -5.05 -12.52 5.33
C TRP A 34 -3.73 -12.76 4.57
N GLU A 35 -3.06 -13.87 4.83
CA GLU A 35 -1.71 -14.19 4.37
C GLU A 35 -1.59 -14.10 2.85
N THR A 36 -2.55 -14.65 2.10
CA THR A 36 -2.51 -14.61 0.63
C THR A 36 -2.43 -13.18 0.08
N LEU A 37 -3.21 -12.25 0.66
CA LEU A 37 -3.17 -10.85 0.25
C LEU A 37 -1.90 -10.15 0.75
N ARG A 38 -1.48 -10.43 1.99
CA ARG A 38 -0.22 -9.91 2.54
C ARG A 38 0.99 -10.35 1.73
N TRP A 39 1.06 -11.60 1.31
CA TRP A 39 2.11 -12.11 0.42
C TRP A 39 2.06 -11.43 -0.96
N GLY A 40 0.86 -11.12 -1.45
CA GLY A 40 0.68 -10.24 -2.62
C GLY A 40 1.33 -8.88 -2.42
N TYR A 41 1.08 -8.24 -1.29
CA TYR A 41 1.70 -6.97 -0.90
C TYR A 41 3.22 -7.08 -0.74
N GLN A 42 3.75 -8.18 -0.18
CA GLN A 42 5.19 -8.42 -0.10
C GLN A 42 5.85 -8.52 -1.48
N ARG A 43 5.17 -9.10 -2.49
CA ARG A 43 5.66 -9.09 -3.87
C ARG A 43 5.71 -7.67 -4.44
N LEU A 44 4.68 -6.86 -4.21
CA LEU A 44 4.69 -5.45 -4.61
C LEU A 44 5.81 -4.67 -3.91
N ALA A 45 5.96 -4.82 -2.60
CA ALA A 45 7.02 -4.16 -1.82
C ALA A 45 8.42 -4.52 -2.32
N ARG A 46 8.67 -5.80 -2.68
CA ARG A 46 9.94 -6.23 -3.29
C ARG A 46 10.15 -5.60 -4.67
N LYS A 47 9.12 -5.49 -5.50
CA LYS A 47 9.19 -4.84 -6.82
C LYS A 47 9.47 -3.34 -6.71
N LEU A 48 8.88 -2.65 -5.74
CA LEU A 48 9.13 -1.23 -5.50
C LEU A 48 10.60 -0.95 -5.13
N LYS A 49 11.27 -1.87 -4.41
CA LYS A 49 12.71 -1.73 -4.08
C LYS A 49 13.64 -1.76 -5.31
N THR A 50 13.17 -2.24 -6.46
CA THR A 50 13.98 -2.37 -7.69
C THR A 50 13.63 -1.33 -8.75
N ILE A 51 12.60 -0.52 -8.52
CA ILE A 51 12.17 0.54 -9.43
C ILE A 51 12.63 1.87 -8.84
N ASP A 52 13.30 2.67 -9.65
CA ASP A 52 13.65 4.04 -9.27
C ASP A 52 12.42 4.94 -9.49
N TYR A 53 12.02 5.66 -8.45
CA TYR A 53 10.89 6.59 -8.51
C TYR A 53 11.11 7.75 -7.55
N ASP A 54 10.80 8.97 -8.00
CA ASP A 54 10.97 10.17 -7.17
C ASP A 54 9.81 10.37 -6.19
N ALA A 55 8.60 9.93 -6.56
CA ALA A 55 7.39 10.14 -5.78
C ALA A 55 6.36 9.02 -5.99
N MET A 56 5.46 8.87 -5.01
CA MET A 56 4.28 8.03 -5.09
C MET A 56 3.02 8.90 -5.04
N VAL A 57 2.14 8.75 -6.02
CA VAL A 57 0.84 9.43 -6.05
C VAL A 57 -0.24 8.43 -5.62
N VAL A 58 -1.00 8.78 -4.59
CA VAL A 58 -2.04 7.93 -4.02
C VAL A 58 -3.39 8.62 -4.11
N PHE A 59 -4.35 7.97 -4.77
CA PHE A 59 -5.76 8.37 -4.73
C PHE A 59 -6.48 7.52 -3.69
N THR A 60 -6.99 8.14 -2.63
CA THR A 60 -7.74 7.46 -1.57
C THR A 60 -9.23 7.75 -1.69
N PRO A 61 -10.10 6.72 -1.64
CA PRO A 61 -11.54 6.93 -1.61
C PRO A 61 -12.03 7.52 -0.28
N HIS A 62 -11.18 7.55 0.75
CA HIS A 62 -11.52 8.06 2.08
C HIS A 62 -11.26 9.56 2.27
N TRP A 63 -10.74 10.24 1.25
CA TRP A 63 -10.64 11.71 1.26
C TRP A 63 -11.61 12.29 0.24
N GLN A 64 -12.87 12.38 0.66
CA GLN A 64 -13.90 13.01 -0.14
C GLN A 64 -13.78 14.54 -0.07
N THR A 65 -13.75 15.18 -1.23
CA THR A 65 -13.93 16.62 -1.36
C THR A 65 -15.26 16.89 -2.07
N TYR A 66 -15.89 18.01 -1.73
CA TYR A 66 -17.07 18.48 -2.45
C TYR A 66 -16.61 19.40 -3.57
N ILE A 67 -17.17 19.20 -4.76
CA ILE A 67 -17.09 20.14 -5.87
C ILE A 67 -18.47 20.82 -5.98
N GLY A 68 -18.51 22.15 -5.87
CA GLY A 68 -19.74 22.95 -5.78
C GLY A 68 -19.50 24.27 -5.08
#